data_AF-A0A2K3N8K6-F1
#
_entry.id   AF-A0A2K3N8K6-F1
#
_cell.length_a   1.000
_cell.length_b   1.000
_cell.length_c   1.000
_cell.angle_alpha   90.00
_cell.angle_beta   90.00
_cell.angle_gamma   90.00
#
_symmetry.space_group_name_H-M   'P 1'
#
loop_
_entity.id
_entity.type
_entity.pdbx_description
1 polymer ?
#
loop_
_entity_poly.entity_id
_entity_poly.type
_entity_poly.pdbx_seq_one_letter_code
_entity_poly.pdbx_strand_id
1 'polypeptide(L)'
;MSLRQFIKHLQPIHITPKKLSPFPFLFTRSLQTTTQTLHQDQYQDPQSLLKQDPIEICTSLWVKTFSSPKTTSFPYLTGYLSNFDLWVFSYQRSCAHVTGTFPPRNAIHTNILRDLLSLRNAVIRGRFVWDDKTHQLLKPPNDKTYKKPLSKRKFQVFLDSNETCFQDRVVQEVLLSILEPVFEPKFSPKSHAFRPGRNAHTVIRSIRSNFAGYLWFLKGDLSEIFDRVDTDVVMECVEKGTRDKKVLGLIKSALMGRVSRRVVEGEVLKKDKKRKATKKRILKENEPKPDPYWLRTFFSFAPEEAVKVPCYGHCGILSPLLANVCLNELDHMIEKMVVEFFRPCKFDSIWKYSIDDGCHNPAWPEFVPSSGKEKTRKMDYIRYGGHFLIGIRGPREDAVEIRKKIVEFCESSFGIRLDNSKLEIEHIARGIQFLDHIICRRVIHPTLRYTGSGGNIVSEKGVGTLLSVTASLQQCIRQFRRIELVKGDK
;
A
#
# COMPACT_ATOMS: atom_id res chain seq x y z
N MET A 1 -15.03 -65.35 -8.14
CA MET A 1 -13.90 -65.66 -9.06
C MET A 1 -12.83 -64.60 -8.87
N SER A 2 -12.03 -64.65 -7.80
CA SER A 2 -10.77 -65.40 -7.63
C SER A 2 -9.63 -64.94 -8.55
N LEU A 3 -8.74 -64.12 -7.97
CA LEU A 3 -7.38 -63.77 -8.36
C LEU A 3 -6.49 -65.02 -8.59
N ARG A 4 -6.58 -65.64 -9.77
CA ARG A 4 -5.56 -66.59 -10.28
C ARG A 4 -5.48 -66.49 -11.80
N GLN A 5 -4.25 -66.44 -12.32
CA GLN A 5 -3.83 -66.42 -13.73
C GLN A 5 -3.89 -65.01 -14.34
N PHE A 6 -2.79 -64.27 -14.55
CA PHE A 6 -1.55 -64.68 -15.20
C PHE A 6 -0.34 -63.92 -14.63
N ILE A 7 0.49 -64.63 -13.87
CA ILE A 7 1.92 -64.35 -13.75
C ILE A 7 2.60 -65.23 -14.80
N LYS A 8 3.15 -64.62 -15.85
CA LYS A 8 4.25 -65.20 -16.65
C LYS A 8 5.16 -64.04 -17.05
N HIS A 9 6.44 -64.17 -16.73
CA HIS A 9 7.58 -63.27 -16.97
C HIS A 9 8.11 -62.48 -15.78
N LEU A 10 8.40 -63.18 -14.68
CA LEU A 10 9.59 -62.86 -13.87
C LEU A 10 10.24 -64.17 -13.41
N GLN A 11 11.53 -64.32 -13.69
CA GLN A 11 12.41 -65.38 -13.19
C GLN A 11 13.83 -64.81 -13.01
N PRO A 12 14.68 -65.43 -12.18
CA PRO A 12 15.03 -64.89 -10.85
C PRO A 12 16.55 -64.86 -10.61
N ILE A 13 17.06 -64.16 -9.60
CA ILE A 13 18.39 -64.49 -9.03
C ILE A 13 18.40 -64.39 -7.49
N HIS A 14 19.04 -65.41 -6.93
CA HIS A 14 19.13 -65.88 -5.54
C HIS A 14 19.73 -64.93 -4.50
N ILE A 15 19.23 -65.11 -3.28
CA ILE A 15 19.79 -64.70 -1.98
C ILE A 15 20.81 -65.75 -1.50
N THR A 16 21.87 -65.35 -0.79
CA THR A 16 22.28 -65.90 0.54
C THR A 16 23.49 -65.17 1.16
N PRO A 17 23.68 -65.25 2.50
CA PRO A 17 24.16 -64.14 3.36
C PRO A 17 25.44 -64.45 4.17
N LYS A 18 25.99 -63.46 4.91
CA LYS A 18 26.84 -63.60 6.14
C LYS A 18 27.13 -62.18 6.72
N LYS A 19 26.63 -61.81 7.92
CA LYS A 19 27.08 -62.03 9.32
C LYS A 19 27.95 -60.89 9.93
N LEU A 20 27.30 -60.05 10.76
CA LEU A 20 27.61 -59.43 12.07
C LEU A 20 29.02 -58.89 12.51
N SER A 21 29.01 -57.57 12.83
CA SER A 21 29.54 -56.84 14.04
C SER A 21 31.06 -56.62 14.26
N PRO A 22 31.55 -55.68 15.13
CA PRO A 22 30.92 -54.57 15.89
C PRO A 22 31.62 -53.17 15.78
N PHE A 23 31.01 -52.15 16.40
CA PHE A 23 31.46 -50.76 16.70
C PHE A 23 32.90 -50.60 17.26
N PRO A 24 33.60 -49.42 17.18
CA PRO A 24 33.19 -48.20 17.92
C PRO A 24 33.51 -46.81 17.31
N PHE A 25 32.87 -45.82 17.92
CA PHE A 25 33.12 -44.39 17.85
C PHE A 25 34.61 -44.04 18.01
N LEU A 26 35.10 -43.03 17.26
CA LEU A 26 35.93 -41.94 17.78
C LEU A 26 36.04 -40.79 16.77
N PHE A 27 35.99 -39.58 17.31
CA PHE A 27 36.10 -38.28 16.68
C PHE A 27 37.39 -38.11 15.85
N THR A 28 37.26 -37.68 14.59
CA THR A 28 38.22 -36.75 13.98
C THR A 28 37.49 -35.77 13.06
N ARG A 29 37.52 -34.51 13.47
CA ARG A 29 37.00 -33.33 12.79
C ARG A 29 37.84 -33.05 11.54
N SER A 30 37.35 -33.39 10.34
CA SER A 30 37.97 -32.92 9.10
C SER A 30 37.41 -31.54 8.73
N LEU A 31 38.21 -30.52 9.03
CA LEU A 31 38.13 -29.19 8.44
C LEU A 31 38.44 -29.31 6.94
N GLN A 32 37.46 -29.65 6.11
CA GLN A 32 37.67 -29.66 4.65
C GLN A 32 36.37 -29.66 3.82
N THR A 33 35.38 -28.85 4.19
CA THR A 33 34.20 -28.60 3.35
C THR A 33 33.64 -27.20 3.57
N THR A 34 34.36 -26.16 3.15
CA THR A 34 33.78 -24.80 3.13
C THR A 34 34.27 -23.91 1.99
N THR A 35 35.21 -24.38 1.16
CA THR A 35 35.79 -23.59 0.06
C THR A 35 35.32 -23.99 -1.34
N GLN A 36 34.61 -25.12 -1.51
CA GLN A 36 34.24 -25.62 -2.85
C GLN A 36 32.89 -25.14 -3.40
N THR A 37 32.00 -24.56 -2.60
CA THR A 37 30.67 -24.10 -3.07
C THR A 37 30.60 -22.61 -3.44
N LEU A 38 31.66 -21.84 -3.21
CA LEU A 38 31.75 -20.42 -3.61
C LEU A 38 32.18 -20.22 -5.07
N HIS A 39 32.72 -21.24 -5.75
CA HIS A 39 33.34 -21.09 -7.07
C HIS A 39 32.42 -21.43 -8.27
N GLN A 40 31.24 -22.02 -8.07
CA GLN A 40 30.35 -22.37 -9.21
C GLN A 40 29.45 -21.22 -9.70
N ASP A 41 29.20 -20.19 -8.88
CA ASP A 41 28.32 -19.07 -9.26
C ASP A 41 29.03 -18.00 -10.13
N GLN A 42 30.34 -18.07 -10.32
CA GLN A 42 31.12 -17.09 -11.10
C GLN A 42 31.07 -17.30 -12.63
N TYR A 43 30.45 -18.38 -13.12
CA TYR A 43 30.52 -18.78 -14.53
C TYR A 43 29.25 -18.59 -15.36
N GLN A 44 28.16 -18.08 -14.77
CA GLN A 44 26.94 -17.81 -15.55
C GLN A 44 26.97 -16.37 -16.08
N ASP A 45 27.03 -16.21 -17.40
CA ASP A 45 27.04 -14.87 -18.04
C ASP A 45 25.70 -14.14 -17.76
N PRO A 46 25.70 -13.01 -17.01
CA PRO A 46 24.46 -12.31 -16.66
C PRO A 46 23.65 -11.85 -17.87
N GLN A 47 24.33 -11.57 -19.00
CA GLN A 47 23.66 -11.11 -20.21
C GLN A 47 22.84 -12.21 -20.88
N SER A 48 23.26 -13.48 -20.76
CA SER A 48 22.53 -14.64 -21.29
C SER A 48 21.19 -14.92 -20.59
N LEU A 49 21.01 -14.38 -19.39
CA LEU A 49 19.79 -14.51 -18.59
C LEU A 49 18.76 -13.44 -18.91
N LEU A 50 19.16 -12.39 -19.62
CA LEU A 50 18.29 -11.30 -20.04
C LEU A 50 17.51 -11.72 -21.28
N LYS A 51 16.27 -12.17 -21.10
CA LYS A 51 15.50 -12.81 -22.17
C LYS A 51 14.25 -12.04 -22.56
N GLN A 52 13.60 -11.40 -21.58
CA GLN A 52 12.30 -10.76 -21.77
C GLN A 52 12.34 -9.30 -21.34
N ASP A 53 11.30 -8.56 -21.72
CA ASP A 53 11.04 -7.23 -21.16
C ASP A 53 10.37 -7.40 -19.78
N PRO A 54 10.96 -6.85 -18.69
CA PRO A 54 10.34 -6.89 -17.37
C PRO A 54 8.92 -6.28 -17.33
N ILE A 55 8.62 -5.31 -18.19
CA ILE A 55 7.28 -4.68 -18.24
C ILE A 55 6.24 -5.68 -18.76
N GLU A 56 6.58 -6.49 -19.77
CA GLU A 56 5.71 -7.52 -20.31
C GLU A 56 5.44 -8.62 -19.27
N ILE A 57 6.45 -9.01 -18.50
CA ILE A 57 6.30 -9.96 -17.39
C ILE A 57 5.34 -9.41 -16.34
N CYS A 58 5.51 -8.14 -15.92
CA CYS A 58 4.61 -7.52 -14.95
C CYS A 58 3.19 -7.43 -15.51
N THR A 59 3.03 -6.96 -16.75
CA THR A 59 1.73 -6.80 -17.40
C THR A 59 0.99 -8.12 -17.55
N SER A 60 1.69 -9.18 -17.97
CA SER A 60 1.10 -10.52 -18.05
C SER A 60 0.64 -11.04 -16.69
N LEU A 61 1.39 -10.73 -15.61
CA LEU A 61 1.01 -11.07 -14.25
C LEU A 61 -0.25 -10.32 -13.82
N TRP A 62 -0.32 -9.01 -14.08
CA TRP A 62 -1.51 -8.18 -13.84
C TRP A 62 -2.75 -8.68 -14.59
N VAL A 63 -2.64 -8.98 -15.89
CA VAL A 63 -3.77 -9.49 -16.69
C VAL A 63 -4.26 -10.82 -16.14
N LYS A 64 -3.34 -11.72 -15.78
CA LYS A 64 -3.67 -13.03 -15.23
C LYS A 64 -4.37 -12.95 -13.87
N THR A 65 -3.92 -12.06 -12.98
CA THR A 65 -4.51 -11.91 -11.64
C THR A 65 -5.90 -11.28 -11.70
N PHE A 66 -6.10 -10.26 -12.55
CA PHE A 66 -7.39 -9.59 -12.71
C PHE A 66 -8.44 -10.44 -13.44
N SER A 67 -8.02 -11.35 -14.32
CA SER A 67 -8.93 -12.25 -15.03
C SER A 67 -9.54 -13.32 -14.11
N SER A 68 -8.96 -13.61 -12.94
CA SER A 68 -9.45 -14.66 -12.02
C SER A 68 -9.17 -14.32 -10.55
N PRO A 69 -9.82 -13.28 -10.00
CA PRO A 69 -9.43 -12.67 -8.72
C PRO A 69 -9.75 -13.51 -7.47
N LYS A 70 -10.79 -14.35 -7.52
CA LYS A 70 -11.33 -15.06 -6.32
C LYS A 70 -10.82 -16.50 -6.14
N THR A 71 -10.27 -17.12 -7.17
CA THR A 71 -9.94 -18.56 -7.20
C THR A 71 -8.44 -18.85 -7.21
N THR A 72 -7.59 -17.86 -7.47
CA THR A 72 -6.15 -18.07 -7.62
C THR A 72 -5.39 -17.71 -6.35
N SER A 73 -5.12 -18.74 -5.53
CA SER A 73 -3.90 -18.72 -4.71
C SER A 73 -2.72 -18.82 -5.67
N PHE A 74 -1.69 -17.99 -5.53
CA PHE A 74 -0.47 -18.06 -6.34
C PHE A 74 0.63 -18.85 -5.60
N PRO A 75 0.78 -20.17 -5.84
CA PRO A 75 1.76 -20.99 -5.13
C PRO A 75 3.20 -20.82 -5.63
N TYR A 76 3.42 -20.29 -6.85
CA TYR A 76 4.72 -20.27 -7.52
C TYR A 76 5.34 -18.86 -7.68
N LEU A 77 5.31 -18.03 -6.64
CA LEU A 77 5.94 -16.69 -6.70
C LEU A 77 7.47 -16.76 -6.79
N THR A 78 8.08 -17.82 -6.24
CA THR A 78 9.51 -18.11 -6.34
C THR A 78 9.98 -18.22 -7.80
N GLY A 79 9.10 -18.67 -8.71
CA GLY A 79 9.40 -18.70 -10.15
C GLY A 79 9.66 -17.30 -10.71
N TYR A 80 8.81 -16.33 -10.35
CA TYR A 80 9.00 -14.93 -10.71
C TYR A 80 10.22 -14.33 -10.02
N LEU A 81 10.45 -14.65 -8.74
CA LEU A 81 11.64 -14.22 -7.99
C LEU A 81 12.95 -14.73 -8.63
N SER A 82 12.90 -15.85 -9.36
CA SER A 82 14.07 -16.41 -10.06
C SER A 82 14.39 -15.69 -11.38
N ASN A 83 13.44 -14.94 -11.93
CA ASN A 83 13.60 -14.24 -13.20
C ASN A 83 14.53 -13.03 -13.05
N PHE A 84 15.68 -13.07 -13.73
CA PHE A 84 16.71 -12.01 -13.62
C PHE A 84 16.24 -10.65 -14.15
N ASP A 85 15.32 -10.64 -15.11
CA ASP A 85 14.80 -9.41 -15.73
C ASP A 85 14.10 -8.51 -14.70
N LEU A 86 13.37 -9.11 -13.75
CA LEU A 86 12.73 -8.38 -12.66
C LEU A 86 13.74 -7.77 -11.67
N TRP A 87 14.89 -8.42 -11.46
CA TRP A 87 15.96 -7.89 -10.61
C TRP A 87 16.62 -6.67 -11.26
N VAL A 88 16.90 -6.75 -12.56
CA VAL A 88 17.46 -5.61 -13.30
C VAL A 88 16.49 -4.44 -13.29
N PHE A 89 15.21 -4.68 -13.53
CA PHE A 89 14.17 -3.65 -13.47
C PHE A 89 14.07 -2.99 -12.09
N SER A 90 14.11 -3.81 -11.03
CA SER A 90 14.06 -3.33 -9.64
C SER A 90 15.30 -2.53 -9.25
N TYR A 91 16.47 -2.91 -9.78
CA TYR A 91 17.68 -2.13 -9.67
C TYR A 91 17.55 -0.79 -10.39
N GLN A 92 17.02 -0.74 -11.62
CA GLN A 92 16.79 0.51 -12.36
C GLN A 92 15.83 1.44 -11.62
N ARG A 93 14.73 0.92 -11.06
CA ARG A 93 13.79 1.67 -10.20
C ARG A 93 14.48 2.21 -8.94
N SER A 94 15.28 1.39 -8.28
CA SER A 94 16.05 1.80 -7.09
C SER A 94 17.09 2.87 -7.42
N CYS A 95 17.74 2.78 -8.58
CA CYS A 95 18.65 3.82 -9.08
C CYS A 95 17.90 5.13 -9.32
N ALA A 96 16.76 5.07 -10.02
CA ALA A 96 15.97 6.25 -10.33
C ALA A 96 15.54 7.04 -9.09
N HIS A 97 15.24 6.36 -7.99
CA HIS A 97 14.97 7.05 -6.72
C HIS A 97 16.19 7.78 -6.17
N VAL A 98 17.38 7.20 -6.29
CA VAL A 98 18.62 7.78 -5.74
C VAL A 98 19.19 8.87 -6.64
N THR A 99 19.13 8.70 -7.96
CA THR A 99 19.74 9.59 -8.95
C THR A 99 18.75 10.58 -9.55
N GLY A 100 17.44 10.34 -9.44
CA GLY A 100 16.39 11.07 -10.14
C GLY A 100 16.25 10.70 -11.62
N THR A 101 17.02 9.73 -12.11
CA THR A 101 17.07 9.36 -13.53
C THR A 101 16.95 7.85 -13.71
N PHE A 102 16.11 7.40 -14.64
CA PHE A 102 15.93 5.97 -14.93
C PHE A 102 17.03 5.49 -15.89
N PRO A 103 18.00 4.67 -15.45
CA PRO A 103 19.11 4.27 -16.31
C PRO A 103 18.63 3.25 -17.36
N PRO A 104 19.04 3.38 -18.64
CA PRO A 104 18.70 2.38 -19.65
C PRO A 104 19.41 1.06 -19.35
N ARG A 105 18.82 -0.06 -19.79
CA ARG A 105 19.33 -1.42 -19.50
C ARG A 105 20.80 -1.60 -19.91
N ASN A 106 21.19 -1.00 -21.04
CA ASN A 106 22.54 -1.10 -21.59
C ASN A 106 23.58 -0.26 -20.84
N ALA A 107 23.16 0.69 -20.00
CA ALA A 107 24.07 1.52 -19.20
C ALA A 107 24.53 0.81 -17.91
N ILE A 108 23.98 -0.36 -17.59
CA ILE A 108 24.34 -1.11 -16.38
C ILE A 108 25.62 -1.89 -16.65
N HIS A 109 26.67 -1.59 -15.90
CA HIS A 109 27.95 -2.27 -16.02
C HIS A 109 27.85 -3.78 -15.69
N THR A 110 28.63 -4.60 -16.38
CA THR A 110 28.66 -6.06 -16.21
C THR A 110 29.00 -6.49 -14.78
N ASN A 111 29.85 -5.75 -14.07
CA ASN A 111 30.16 -6.03 -12.66
C ASN A 111 28.92 -5.90 -11.77
N ILE A 112 28.10 -4.87 -11.99
CA ILE A 112 26.85 -4.66 -11.25
C ILE A 112 25.85 -5.79 -11.54
N LEU A 113 25.80 -6.25 -12.79
CA LEU A 113 24.96 -7.40 -13.16
C LEU A 113 25.39 -8.69 -12.43
N ARG A 114 26.69 -8.91 -12.24
CA ARG A 114 27.22 -10.05 -11.45
C ARG A 114 26.88 -9.93 -9.96
N ASP A 115 27.01 -8.74 -9.40
CA ASP A 115 26.66 -8.47 -8.00
C ASP A 115 25.15 -8.66 -7.76
N LEU A 116 24.32 -8.20 -8.70
CA LEU A 116 22.87 -8.39 -8.68
C LEU A 116 22.47 -9.86 -8.81
N LEU A 117 23.15 -10.62 -9.66
CA LEU A 117 22.96 -12.07 -9.79
C LEU A 117 23.33 -12.79 -8.48
N SER A 118 24.40 -12.36 -7.83
CA SER A 118 24.83 -12.87 -6.53
C SER A 118 23.79 -12.57 -5.45
N LEU A 119 23.24 -11.35 -5.42
CA LEU A 119 22.16 -10.95 -4.52
C LEU A 119 20.90 -11.79 -4.73
N ARG A 120 20.46 -11.96 -5.98
CA ARG A 120 19.34 -12.83 -6.33
C ARG A 120 19.56 -14.25 -5.81
N ASN A 121 20.72 -14.83 -6.07
CA ASN A 121 21.03 -16.20 -5.65
C ASN A 121 21.09 -16.32 -4.11
N ALA A 122 21.57 -15.29 -3.41
CA ALA A 122 21.55 -15.25 -1.95
C ALA A 122 20.10 -15.26 -1.42
N VAL A 123 19.19 -14.50 -2.04
CA VAL A 123 17.77 -14.45 -1.67
C VAL A 123 17.06 -15.78 -1.97
N ILE A 124 17.24 -16.36 -3.15
CA ILE A 124 16.60 -17.62 -3.55
C ILE A 124 17.03 -18.81 -2.66
N ARG A 125 18.29 -18.79 -2.22
CA ARG A 125 18.89 -19.80 -1.32
C ARG A 125 18.63 -19.52 0.17
N GLY A 126 17.95 -18.42 0.52
CA GLY A 126 17.64 -18.07 1.90
C GLY A 126 18.84 -17.64 2.76
N ARG A 127 19.92 -17.17 2.13
CA ARG A 127 21.13 -16.66 2.81
C ARG A 127 21.13 -15.13 3.01
N PHE A 128 20.09 -14.46 2.53
CA PHE A 128 19.97 -13.01 2.60
C PHE A 128 19.54 -12.55 3.99
N VAL A 129 20.19 -11.51 4.50
CA VAL A 129 19.92 -10.88 5.79
C VAL A 129 19.62 -9.40 5.55
N TRP A 130 18.52 -8.91 6.13
CA TRP A 130 18.14 -7.51 6.05
C TRP A 130 19.09 -6.62 6.85
N ASP A 131 19.31 -5.41 6.34
CA ASP A 131 20.18 -4.38 6.89
C ASP A 131 21.61 -4.86 7.19
N ASP A 132 22.13 -5.79 6.37
CA ASP A 132 23.52 -6.20 6.47
C ASP A 132 24.45 -5.12 5.90
N LYS A 133 24.82 -4.19 6.78
CA LYS A 133 25.77 -3.11 6.50
C LYS A 133 27.22 -3.59 6.41
N THR A 134 27.51 -4.83 6.82
CA THR A 134 28.88 -5.39 6.84
C THR A 134 29.24 -6.07 5.52
N HIS A 135 28.31 -6.83 4.93
CA HIS A 135 28.52 -7.55 3.68
C HIS A 135 27.55 -7.06 2.58
N GLN A 136 27.70 -5.80 2.20
CA GLN A 136 26.92 -5.23 1.09
C GLN A 136 27.42 -5.76 -0.26
N LEU A 137 26.54 -6.45 -0.99
CA LEU A 137 26.79 -6.91 -2.35
C LEU A 137 26.56 -5.79 -3.37
N LEU A 138 25.56 -4.93 -3.13
CA LEU A 138 25.25 -3.78 -3.98
C LEU A 138 25.41 -2.46 -3.22
N LYS A 139 26.06 -1.50 -3.88
CA LYS A 139 26.23 -0.12 -3.39
C LYS A 139 25.43 0.85 -4.26
N PRO A 140 24.97 1.99 -3.72
CA PRO A 140 24.22 2.97 -4.48
C PRO A 140 25.08 3.59 -5.61
N PRO A 141 24.51 3.91 -6.79
CA PRO A 141 25.26 4.42 -7.94
C PRO A 141 26.08 5.70 -7.67
N ASN A 142 25.61 6.56 -6.77
CA ASN A 142 26.25 7.83 -6.43
C ASN A 142 27.32 7.73 -5.35
N ASP A 143 27.55 6.54 -4.79
CA ASP A 143 28.48 6.37 -3.67
C ASP A 143 29.93 6.41 -4.14
N LYS A 144 30.64 7.52 -3.97
CA LYS A 144 32.05 7.68 -4.40
C LYS A 144 33.04 6.84 -3.57
N THR A 145 32.56 6.05 -2.60
CA THR A 145 33.39 5.25 -1.69
C THR A 145 34.08 4.05 -2.38
N TYR A 146 33.85 3.83 -3.68
CA TYR A 146 34.46 2.77 -4.52
C TYR A 146 36.00 2.69 -4.52
N LYS A 147 36.74 3.66 -3.97
CA LYS A 147 38.20 3.74 -4.16
C LYS A 147 39.04 3.78 -2.89
N LYS A 148 38.46 3.82 -1.68
CA LYS A 148 39.23 3.86 -0.43
C LYS A 148 38.55 3.09 0.71
N PRO A 149 39.30 2.28 1.50
CA PRO A 149 38.76 1.68 2.71
C PRO A 149 38.31 2.79 3.69
N LEU A 150 37.10 2.64 4.23
CA LEU A 150 36.54 3.57 5.21
C LEU A 150 37.37 3.52 6.51
N SER A 151 37.61 4.69 7.11
CA SER A 151 38.18 4.76 8.47
C SER A 151 37.22 4.13 9.48
N LYS A 152 37.75 3.42 10.50
CA LYS A 152 36.96 2.77 11.56
C LYS A 152 35.86 3.66 12.15
N ARG A 153 36.14 4.97 12.35
CA ARG A 153 35.14 5.93 12.84
C ARG A 153 34.01 6.20 11.85
N LYS A 154 34.30 6.29 10.55
CA LYS A 154 33.27 6.47 9.50
C LYS A 154 32.43 5.21 9.31
N PHE A 155 33.05 4.05 9.45
CA PHE A 155 32.34 2.77 9.42
C PHE A 155 31.39 2.62 10.62
N GLN A 156 31.82 3.00 11.83
CA GLN A 156 30.95 2.99 13.00
C GLN A 156 29.76 3.94 12.82
N VAL A 157 30.00 5.17 12.34
CA VAL A 157 28.91 6.14 12.05
C VAL A 157 27.95 5.62 10.96
N PHE A 158 28.45 4.83 10.00
CA PHE A 158 27.62 4.21 8.98
C PHE A 158 26.75 3.08 9.55
N LEU A 159 27.32 2.24 10.42
CA LEU A 159 26.57 1.20 11.14
C LEU A 159 25.46 1.82 12.01
N ASP A 160 25.75 2.94 12.66
CA ASP A 160 24.82 3.65 13.54
C ASP A 160 23.78 4.50 12.77
N SER A 161 23.88 4.59 11.44
CA SER A 161 22.95 5.39 10.63
C SER A 161 21.56 4.75 10.50
N ASN A 162 20.50 5.55 10.39
CA ASN A 162 19.13 5.06 10.16
C ASN A 162 18.82 4.78 8.69
N GLU A 163 19.81 4.93 7.79
CA GLU A 163 19.63 4.69 6.36
C GLU A 163 19.67 3.18 6.05
N THR A 164 18.65 2.68 5.39
CA THR A 164 18.55 1.28 4.97
C THR A 164 19.53 0.98 3.85
N CYS A 165 20.12 -0.22 3.85
CA CYS A 165 20.99 -0.70 2.79
C CYS A 165 20.34 -0.60 1.38
N PHE A 166 21.14 -0.24 0.36
CA PHE A 166 20.65 -0.13 -1.02
C PHE A 166 20.17 -1.48 -1.59
N GLN A 167 20.84 -2.58 -1.24
CA GLN A 167 20.42 -3.92 -1.67
C GLN A 167 19.03 -4.31 -1.16
N ASP A 168 18.68 -3.91 0.08
CA ASP A 168 17.37 -4.18 0.67
C ASP A 168 16.27 -3.48 -0.13
N ARG A 169 16.56 -2.26 -0.61
CA ARG A 169 15.66 -1.52 -1.49
C ARG A 169 15.38 -2.29 -2.78
N VAL A 170 16.43 -2.83 -3.40
CA VAL A 170 16.30 -3.64 -4.63
C VAL A 170 15.44 -4.88 -4.36
N VAL A 171 15.68 -5.60 -3.27
CA VAL A 171 14.88 -6.79 -2.89
C VAL A 171 13.41 -6.40 -2.65
N GLN A 172 13.16 -5.27 -1.97
CA GLN A 172 11.80 -4.78 -1.74
C GLN A 172 11.08 -4.37 -3.03
N GLU A 173 11.76 -3.73 -3.99
CA GLU A 173 11.17 -3.39 -5.29
C GLU A 173 10.81 -4.66 -6.08
N VAL A 174 11.67 -5.70 -6.04
CA VAL A 174 11.36 -7.00 -6.68
C VAL A 174 10.12 -7.61 -6.03
N LEU A 175 10.08 -7.66 -4.69
CA LEU A 175 8.93 -8.17 -3.95
C LEU A 175 7.66 -7.37 -4.26
N LEU A 176 7.74 -6.04 -4.34
CA LEU A 176 6.60 -5.19 -4.66
C LEU A 176 6.07 -5.52 -6.06
N SER A 177 6.94 -5.64 -7.05
CA SER A 177 6.55 -5.95 -8.44
C SER A 177 5.79 -7.28 -8.58
N ILE A 178 6.05 -8.23 -7.67
CA ILE A 178 5.42 -9.56 -7.66
C ILE A 178 4.15 -9.57 -6.79
N LEU A 179 4.16 -8.89 -5.64
CA LEU A 179 3.06 -8.92 -4.66
C LEU A 179 1.94 -7.94 -5.00
N GLU A 180 2.24 -6.76 -5.55
CA GLU A 180 1.23 -5.76 -5.90
C GLU A 180 0.15 -6.32 -6.86
N PRO A 181 0.49 -7.02 -7.96
CA PRO A 181 -0.52 -7.63 -8.84
C PRO A 181 -1.35 -8.74 -8.18
N VAL A 182 -0.82 -9.39 -7.14
CA VAL A 182 -1.49 -10.50 -6.44
C VAL A 182 -2.55 -9.99 -5.47
N PHE A 183 -2.28 -8.86 -4.81
CA PHE A 183 -3.18 -8.29 -3.79
C PHE A 183 -4.12 -7.21 -4.32
N GLU A 184 -3.69 -6.41 -5.30
CA GLU A 184 -4.51 -5.32 -5.86
C GLU A 184 -5.93 -5.74 -6.31
N PRO A 185 -6.15 -6.88 -7.01
CA PRO A 185 -7.50 -7.28 -7.41
C PRO A 185 -8.39 -7.75 -6.24
N LYS A 186 -7.79 -8.01 -5.06
CA LYS A 186 -8.50 -8.43 -3.85
C LYS A 186 -8.91 -7.24 -2.97
N PHE A 187 -8.34 -6.07 -3.20
CA PHE A 187 -8.64 -4.88 -2.41
C PHE A 187 -9.99 -4.28 -2.77
N SER A 188 -10.73 -3.87 -1.74
CA SER A 188 -12.00 -3.15 -1.89
C SER A 188 -11.88 -1.95 -2.85
N PRO A 189 -12.83 -1.75 -3.77
CA PRO A 189 -12.86 -0.56 -4.62
C PRO A 189 -13.06 0.75 -3.83
N LYS A 190 -13.46 0.68 -2.56
CA LYS A 190 -13.63 1.84 -1.66
C LYS A 190 -12.36 2.20 -0.88
N SER A 191 -11.27 1.45 -1.05
CA SER A 191 -9.96 1.75 -0.46
C SER A 191 -9.03 2.43 -1.48
N HIS A 192 -8.47 3.60 -1.15
CA HIS A 192 -7.78 4.45 -2.12
C HIS A 192 -6.28 4.69 -1.85
N ALA A 193 -5.81 4.67 -0.61
CA ALA A 193 -4.41 5.01 -0.35
C ALA A 193 -3.46 3.89 -0.78
N PHE A 194 -2.22 4.26 -1.12
CA PHE A 194 -1.13 3.34 -1.47
C PHE A 194 -1.45 2.37 -2.62
N ARG A 195 -2.29 2.82 -3.57
CA ARG A 195 -2.71 2.02 -4.72
C ARG A 195 -2.43 2.76 -6.02
N PRO A 196 -2.05 2.04 -7.10
CA PRO A 196 -1.77 2.65 -8.38
C PRO A 196 -3.01 3.39 -8.91
N GLY A 197 -2.81 4.63 -9.39
CA GLY A 197 -3.89 5.45 -9.97
C GLY A 197 -4.93 5.98 -8.97
N ARG A 198 -4.75 5.78 -7.66
CA ARG A 198 -5.67 6.28 -6.62
C ARG A 198 -4.96 7.30 -5.72
N ASN A 199 -5.66 8.39 -5.38
CA ASN A 199 -5.13 9.48 -4.57
C ASN A 199 -6.23 10.08 -3.69
N ALA A 200 -5.88 11.06 -2.85
CA ALA A 200 -6.88 11.72 -1.99
C ALA A 200 -8.02 12.36 -2.82
N HIS A 201 -7.73 12.87 -4.03
CA HIS A 201 -8.76 13.44 -4.89
C HIS A 201 -9.75 12.40 -5.42
N THR A 202 -9.34 11.14 -5.64
CA THR A 202 -10.29 10.09 -6.04
C THR A 202 -11.28 9.78 -4.91
N VAL A 203 -10.86 9.90 -3.65
CA VAL A 203 -11.76 9.81 -2.48
C VAL A 203 -12.76 10.95 -2.46
N ILE A 204 -12.28 12.20 -2.58
CA ILE A 204 -13.15 13.38 -2.60
C ILE A 204 -14.17 13.32 -3.74
N ARG A 205 -13.77 12.84 -4.92
CA ARG A 205 -14.67 12.62 -6.05
C ARG A 205 -15.76 11.60 -5.70
N SER A 206 -15.39 10.46 -5.12
CA SER A 206 -16.35 9.44 -4.68
C SER A 206 -17.30 9.95 -3.59
N ILE A 207 -16.82 10.80 -2.67
CA ILE A 207 -17.67 11.46 -1.66
C ILE A 207 -18.71 12.35 -2.34
N ARG A 208 -18.29 13.21 -3.28
CA ARG A 208 -19.19 14.12 -4.01
C ARG A 208 -20.29 13.38 -4.78
N SER A 209 -19.98 12.22 -5.36
CA SER A 209 -20.93 11.44 -6.15
C SER A 209 -21.87 10.55 -5.32
N ASN A 210 -21.37 9.95 -4.23
CA ASN A 210 -22.10 8.87 -3.57
C ASN A 210 -22.67 9.25 -2.19
N PHE A 211 -22.17 10.31 -1.55
CA PHE A 211 -22.45 10.58 -0.12
C PHE A 211 -23.54 11.62 0.16
N ALA A 212 -24.24 12.11 -0.87
CA ALA A 212 -25.25 13.16 -0.69
C ALA A 212 -26.47 12.74 0.17
N GLY A 213 -26.78 11.44 0.20
CA GLY A 213 -27.96 10.90 0.89
C GLY A 213 -27.78 10.54 2.37
N TYR A 214 -26.60 10.80 2.96
CA TYR A 214 -26.25 10.46 4.34
C TYR A 214 -26.29 11.68 5.26
N LEU A 215 -26.66 11.45 6.52
CA LEU A 215 -26.85 12.53 7.51
C LEU A 215 -25.85 12.44 8.65
N TRP A 216 -25.61 11.22 9.13
CA TRP A 216 -24.61 10.93 10.14
C TRP A 216 -23.37 10.38 9.48
N PHE A 217 -22.22 10.82 9.93
CA PHE A 217 -20.94 10.36 9.46
C PHE A 217 -20.13 9.85 10.65
N LEU A 218 -19.55 8.66 10.48
CA LEU A 218 -18.57 8.12 11.40
C LEU A 218 -17.19 8.27 10.74
N LYS A 219 -16.35 9.11 11.34
CA LYS A 219 -14.96 9.31 10.94
C LYS A 219 -14.08 8.43 11.82
N GLY A 220 -13.28 7.58 11.19
CA GLY A 220 -12.35 6.69 11.87
C GLY A 220 -10.90 6.97 11.56
N ASP A 221 -10.04 6.85 12.57
CA ASP A 221 -8.60 6.88 12.45
C ASP A 221 -7.96 5.61 13.03
N LEU A 222 -7.37 4.81 12.14
CA LEU A 222 -6.61 3.60 12.44
C LEU A 222 -5.12 3.78 12.16
N SER A 223 -4.63 5.00 12.11
CA SER A 223 -3.22 5.31 11.85
C SER A 223 -2.25 4.65 12.84
N GLU A 224 -2.71 4.20 14.00
CA GLU A 224 -1.89 3.44 14.95
C GLU A 224 -1.49 2.06 14.43
N ILE A 225 -2.28 1.48 13.51
CA ILE A 225 -1.96 0.22 12.84
C ILE A 225 -0.61 0.33 12.12
N PHE A 226 -0.26 1.51 11.64
CA PHE A 226 0.98 1.73 10.92
C PHE A 226 2.25 1.60 11.77
N ASP A 227 2.12 1.67 13.09
CA ASP A 227 3.25 1.62 14.03
C ASP A 227 3.18 0.44 15.01
N ARG A 228 1.98 -0.04 15.38
CA ARG A 228 1.77 -0.97 16.51
C ARG A 228 1.19 -2.34 16.15
N VAL A 229 1.14 -2.72 14.86
CA VAL A 229 0.58 -4.02 14.48
C VAL A 229 1.53 -5.16 14.80
N ASP A 230 0.95 -6.22 15.35
CA ASP A 230 1.66 -7.48 15.57
C ASP A 230 2.07 -8.11 14.23
N THR A 231 3.33 -8.52 14.15
CA THR A 231 3.89 -9.16 12.96
C THR A 231 3.11 -10.41 12.58
N ASP A 232 2.61 -11.16 13.57
CA ASP A 232 1.85 -12.38 13.31
C ASP A 232 0.50 -12.10 12.63
N VAL A 233 -0.18 -11.00 12.97
CA VAL A 233 -1.43 -10.56 12.31
C VAL A 233 -1.18 -10.17 10.85
N VAL A 234 -0.08 -9.45 10.57
CA VAL A 234 0.30 -9.12 9.19
C VAL A 234 0.55 -10.39 8.39
N MET A 235 1.29 -11.33 8.97
CA MET A 235 1.64 -12.59 8.31
C MET A 235 0.40 -13.43 8.02
N GLU A 236 -0.54 -13.54 8.96
CA GLU A 236 -1.82 -14.25 8.73
C GLU A 236 -2.59 -13.66 7.54
N CYS A 237 -2.66 -12.34 7.43
CA CYS A 237 -3.32 -11.67 6.32
C CYS A 237 -2.60 -11.91 4.98
N VAL A 238 -1.26 -11.94 4.97
CA VAL A 238 -0.46 -12.21 3.76
C VAL A 238 -0.60 -13.67 3.33
N GLU A 239 -0.66 -14.61 4.27
CA GLU A 239 -0.82 -16.05 4.01
C GLU A 239 -2.16 -16.39 3.34
N LYS A 240 -3.23 -15.64 3.63
CA LYS A 240 -4.50 -15.73 2.88
C LYS A 240 -4.33 -15.41 1.38
N GLY A 241 -3.36 -14.55 1.05
CA GLY A 241 -3.10 -14.11 -0.33
C GLY A 241 -2.09 -14.96 -1.09
N THR A 242 -1.03 -15.40 -0.42
CA THR A 242 0.16 -16.05 -0.99
C THR A 242 0.54 -17.29 -0.19
N ARG A 243 0.79 -18.43 -0.85
CA ARG A 243 1.18 -19.70 -0.20
C ARG A 243 2.66 -20.06 -0.34
N ASP A 244 3.46 -19.20 -0.96
CA ASP A 244 4.88 -19.46 -1.21
C ASP A 244 5.72 -19.26 0.06
N LYS A 245 6.21 -20.36 0.63
CA LYS A 245 6.99 -20.37 1.89
C LYS A 245 8.25 -19.52 1.83
N LYS A 246 8.91 -19.39 0.67
CA LYS A 246 10.14 -18.60 0.56
C LYS A 246 9.84 -17.11 0.62
N VAL A 247 8.82 -16.67 -0.10
CA VAL A 247 8.37 -15.27 -0.08
C VAL A 247 7.84 -14.90 1.29
N LEU A 248 7.03 -15.76 1.90
CA LEU A 248 6.54 -15.58 3.27
C LEU A 248 7.68 -15.49 4.30
N GLY A 249 8.68 -16.39 4.20
CA GLY A 249 9.85 -16.34 5.07
C GLY A 249 10.67 -15.06 4.92
N LEU A 250 10.80 -14.54 3.70
CA LEU A 250 11.51 -13.30 3.40
C LEU A 250 10.75 -12.05 3.92
N ILE A 251 9.43 -12.04 3.82
CA ILE A 251 8.59 -10.96 4.40
C ILE A 251 8.66 -11.04 5.93
N LYS A 252 8.53 -12.24 6.51
CA LYS A 252 8.62 -12.44 7.96
C LYS A 252 9.96 -11.97 8.52
N SER A 253 11.07 -12.30 7.86
CA SER A 253 12.39 -11.82 8.29
C SER A 253 12.54 -10.30 8.15
N ALA A 254 11.86 -9.67 7.20
CA ALA A 254 11.87 -8.22 7.01
C ALA A 254 11.09 -7.48 8.11
N LEU A 255 9.95 -8.05 8.53
CA LEU A 255 9.08 -7.49 9.57
C LEU A 255 9.71 -7.59 10.98
N MET A 256 10.41 -8.69 11.28
CA MET A 256 11.05 -8.92 12.58
C MET A 256 12.26 -8.00 12.84
N GLY A 257 12.77 -7.33 11.80
CA GLY A 257 13.87 -6.39 11.94
C GLY A 257 13.47 -5.16 12.74
N ARG A 258 14.09 -4.95 13.90
CA ARG A 258 13.84 -3.76 14.72
C ARG A 258 14.53 -2.55 14.11
N VAL A 259 13.77 -1.69 13.44
CA VAL A 259 14.26 -0.34 13.12
C VAL A 259 14.15 0.52 14.38
N SER A 260 15.29 0.99 14.89
CA SER A 260 15.32 1.93 16.01
C SER A 260 14.83 3.29 15.53
N ARG A 261 13.52 3.48 15.50
CA ARG A 261 12.93 4.78 15.21
C ARG A 261 12.90 5.57 16.52
N ARG A 262 13.91 6.43 16.73
CA ARG A 262 13.66 7.65 17.51
C ARG A 262 12.65 8.45 16.71
N VAL A 263 11.41 8.48 17.19
CA VAL A 263 10.38 9.38 16.67
C VAL A 263 10.96 10.78 16.80
N VAL A 264 11.35 11.39 15.68
CA VAL A 264 11.55 12.83 15.63
C VAL A 264 10.15 13.42 15.61
N GLU A 265 9.53 13.46 16.78
CA GLU A 265 8.44 14.38 17.04
C GLU A 265 9.03 15.78 16.82
N GLY A 266 8.62 16.44 15.74
CA GLY A 266 8.59 17.90 15.69
C GLY A 266 9.91 18.66 15.87
N GLU A 267 11.10 18.08 15.67
CA GLU A 267 12.28 18.91 15.44
C GLU A 267 12.24 19.45 14.02
N VAL A 268 11.48 20.54 13.87
CA VAL A 268 11.93 21.64 13.02
C VAL A 268 13.40 21.81 13.35
N LEU A 269 14.27 21.40 12.42
CA LEU A 269 15.68 21.79 12.42
C LEU A 269 15.71 23.32 12.48
N LYS A 270 15.70 23.89 13.70
CA LYS A 270 16.29 25.18 14.00
C LYS A 270 17.79 25.00 13.81
N LYS A 271 18.20 24.83 12.55
CA LYS A 271 19.45 25.44 12.15
C LYS A 271 19.18 26.92 12.35
N ASP A 272 19.79 27.50 13.37
CA ASP A 272 20.07 28.92 13.43
C ASP A 272 20.93 29.25 12.20
N LYS A 273 20.28 29.34 11.04
CA LYS A 273 20.79 30.02 9.89
C LYS A 273 20.75 31.48 10.29
N LYS A 274 21.89 31.98 10.79
CA LYS A 274 22.24 33.40 10.64
C LYS A 274 21.69 33.86 9.30
N ARG A 275 20.75 34.81 9.31
CA ARG A 275 20.14 35.42 8.13
C ARG A 275 21.26 35.91 7.21
N LYS A 276 21.77 35.06 6.33
CA LYS A 276 22.58 35.46 5.19
C LYS A 276 21.58 35.83 4.11
N ALA A 277 21.61 37.08 3.68
CA ALA A 277 20.84 37.58 2.56
C ALA A 277 20.95 36.59 1.40
N THR A 278 19.81 36.12 0.91
CA THR A 278 19.70 35.17 -0.19
C THR A 278 20.19 35.87 -1.46
N LYS A 279 21.50 35.82 -1.74
CA LYS A 279 21.99 36.11 -3.09
C LYS A 279 21.35 35.07 -4.01
N LYS A 280 20.63 35.52 -5.04
CA LYS A 280 20.08 34.65 -6.09
C LYS A 280 21.21 33.76 -6.60
N ARG A 281 21.16 32.47 -6.27
CA ARG A 281 22.13 31.49 -6.75
C ARG A 281 21.80 31.24 -8.21
N ILE A 282 22.63 31.80 -9.09
CA ILE A 282 22.60 31.44 -10.52
C ILE A 282 23.04 29.97 -10.59
N LEU A 283 22.13 29.10 -11.02
CA LEU A 283 22.44 27.70 -11.28
C LEU A 283 23.48 27.63 -12.40
N LYS A 284 24.47 26.74 -12.29
CA LYS A 284 25.40 26.47 -13.39
C LYS A 284 24.63 25.84 -14.55
N GLU A 285 25.04 26.06 -15.80
CA GLU A 285 24.34 25.57 -17.02
C GLU A 285 24.05 24.06 -17.00
N ASN A 286 24.90 23.27 -16.32
CA ASN A 286 24.78 21.81 -16.21
C ASN A 286 24.09 21.32 -14.92
N GLU A 287 23.63 22.21 -14.04
CA GLU A 287 22.81 21.80 -12.89
C GLU A 287 21.36 21.61 -13.35
N PRO A 288 20.73 20.46 -13.06
CA PRO A 288 19.33 20.26 -13.39
C PRO A 288 18.51 21.37 -12.75
N LYS A 289 17.66 22.04 -13.55
CA LYS A 289 16.75 23.06 -13.04
C LYS A 289 15.93 22.42 -11.91
N PRO A 290 15.83 23.06 -10.74
CA PRO A 290 14.97 22.54 -9.68
C PRO A 290 13.55 22.38 -10.23
N ASP A 291 12.84 21.38 -9.72
CA ASP A 291 11.47 21.08 -10.15
C ASP A 291 10.66 22.37 -10.28
N PRO A 292 9.82 22.49 -11.32
CA PRO A 292 8.96 23.66 -11.48
C PRO A 292 8.26 23.94 -10.16
N TYR A 293 8.29 25.19 -9.71
CA TYR A 293 7.80 25.57 -8.38
C TYR A 293 6.33 25.13 -8.17
N TRP A 294 5.51 25.14 -9.22
CA TRP A 294 4.12 24.64 -9.21
C TRP A 294 4.02 23.13 -8.96
N LEU A 295 4.98 22.34 -9.43
CA LEU A 295 5.01 20.88 -9.27
C LEU A 295 5.33 20.52 -7.81
N ARG A 296 6.28 21.26 -7.20
CA ARG A 296 6.58 21.15 -5.77
C ARG A 296 5.37 21.55 -4.93
N THR A 297 4.65 22.60 -5.31
CA THR A 297 3.39 22.98 -4.69
C THR A 297 2.39 21.83 -4.81
N PHE A 298 2.08 21.35 -6.03
CA PHE A 298 1.11 20.28 -6.28
C PHE A 298 1.36 19.00 -5.47
N PHE A 299 2.61 18.51 -5.39
CA PHE A 299 2.95 17.32 -4.61
C PHE A 299 3.06 17.58 -3.09
N SER A 300 3.26 18.83 -2.66
CA SER A 300 3.31 19.21 -1.24
C SER A 300 1.94 19.55 -0.64
N PHE A 301 0.87 19.55 -1.45
CA PHE A 301 -0.53 19.77 -1.04
C PHE A 301 -1.26 18.46 -0.67
N ALA A 302 -0.51 17.42 -0.28
CA ALA A 302 -1.11 16.20 0.26
C ALA A 302 -1.81 16.51 1.60
N PRO A 303 -3.03 16.00 1.85
CA PRO A 303 -3.72 16.17 3.13
C PRO A 303 -2.86 15.75 4.31
N GLU A 304 -3.02 16.37 5.49
CA GLU A 304 -2.25 15.99 6.69
C GLU A 304 -2.41 14.49 7.01
N GLU A 305 -3.63 13.97 6.87
CA GLU A 305 -3.95 12.54 7.01
C GLU A 305 -3.24 11.64 5.99
N ALA A 306 -2.89 12.17 4.82
CA ALA A 306 -2.21 11.44 3.75
C ALA A 306 -0.69 11.40 3.89
N VAL A 307 -0.13 12.20 4.81
CA VAL A 307 1.33 12.26 5.03
C VAL A 307 1.84 11.02 5.78
N LYS A 308 1.00 10.39 6.61
CA LYS A 308 1.44 9.23 7.40
C LYS A 308 1.56 7.99 6.52
N VAL A 309 2.77 7.45 6.43
CA VAL A 309 3.08 6.22 5.68
C VAL A 309 3.49 5.12 6.66
N PRO A 310 2.93 3.90 6.55
CA PRO A 310 3.31 2.77 7.40
C PRO A 310 4.77 2.38 7.19
N CYS A 311 5.39 1.89 8.26
CA CYS A 311 6.76 1.40 8.20
C CYS A 311 6.97 0.28 9.20
N TYR A 312 7.00 -0.93 8.67
CA TYR A 312 7.18 -2.16 9.42
C TYR A 312 8.60 -2.67 9.23
N GLY A 313 9.42 -2.63 10.28
CA GLY A 313 10.80 -3.10 10.24
C GLY A 313 11.57 -2.61 9.00
N HIS A 314 12.17 -3.54 8.27
CA HIS A 314 12.93 -3.22 7.04
C HIS A 314 12.05 -3.06 5.79
N CYS A 315 10.73 -3.26 5.88
CA CYS A 315 9.79 -3.22 4.76
C CYS A 315 9.43 -1.81 4.28
N GLY A 316 10.34 -0.83 4.22
CA GLY A 316 9.99 0.55 3.86
C GLY A 316 9.06 0.71 2.63
N ILE A 317 9.40 0.04 1.52
CA ILE A 317 8.63 0.09 0.26
C ILE A 317 7.40 -0.84 0.30
N LEU A 318 7.50 -1.96 1.02
CA LEU A 318 6.43 -2.96 1.10
C LEU A 318 5.36 -2.62 2.14
N SER A 319 5.69 -1.80 3.14
CA SER A 319 4.82 -1.49 4.27
C SER A 319 3.47 -0.92 3.85
N PRO A 320 3.37 -0.01 2.85
CA PRO A 320 2.08 0.48 2.38
C PRO A 320 1.19 -0.62 1.81
N LEU A 321 1.77 -1.56 1.05
CA LEU A 321 1.03 -2.72 0.53
C LEU A 321 0.59 -3.63 1.68
N LEU A 322 1.49 -3.97 2.59
CA LEU A 322 1.20 -4.83 3.75
C LEU A 322 0.12 -4.24 4.67
N ALA A 323 0.16 -2.93 4.90
CA ALA A 323 -0.87 -2.23 5.66
C ALA A 323 -2.25 -2.35 4.98
N ASN A 324 -2.30 -2.21 3.66
CA ASN A 324 -3.53 -2.41 2.91
C ASN A 324 -4.01 -3.86 2.93
N VAL A 325 -3.10 -4.84 2.91
CA VAL A 325 -3.44 -6.26 3.09
C VAL A 325 -4.11 -6.51 4.44
N CYS A 326 -3.61 -5.92 5.52
CA CYS A 326 -4.22 -6.04 6.84
C CYS A 326 -5.58 -5.32 6.91
N LEU A 327 -5.63 -4.06 6.45
CA LEU A 327 -6.85 -3.24 6.46
C LEU A 327 -7.92 -3.74 5.50
N ASN A 328 -7.58 -4.64 4.57
CA ASN A 328 -8.56 -5.26 3.68
C ASN A 328 -9.58 -6.11 4.44
N GLU A 329 -9.20 -6.72 5.58
CA GLU A 329 -10.13 -7.47 6.42
C GLU A 329 -11.23 -6.56 7.00
N LEU A 330 -10.84 -5.35 7.41
CA LEU A 330 -11.79 -4.30 7.82
C LEU A 330 -12.69 -3.90 6.66
N ASP A 331 -12.13 -3.69 5.47
CA ASP A 331 -12.90 -3.32 4.28
C ASP A 331 -13.98 -4.37 3.98
N HIS A 332 -13.65 -5.67 4.03
CA HIS A 332 -14.59 -6.77 3.80
C HIS A 332 -15.67 -6.84 4.89
N MET A 333 -15.31 -6.62 6.15
CA MET A 333 -16.27 -6.58 7.26
C MET A 333 -17.26 -5.43 7.07
N ILE A 334 -16.78 -4.23 6.74
CA ILE A 334 -17.63 -3.06 6.52
C ILE A 334 -18.51 -3.24 5.28
N GLU A 335 -17.99 -3.80 4.19
CA GLU A 335 -18.80 -4.08 3.00
C GLU A 335 -19.94 -5.08 3.29
N LYS A 336 -19.70 -6.10 4.11
CA LYS A 336 -20.76 -6.99 4.60
C LYS A 336 -21.79 -6.22 5.43
N MET A 337 -21.33 -5.39 6.37
CA MET A 337 -22.23 -4.55 7.18
C MET A 337 -23.06 -3.61 6.30
N VAL A 338 -22.51 -3.03 5.24
CA VAL A 338 -23.24 -2.15 4.31
C VAL A 338 -24.41 -2.88 3.66
N VAL A 339 -24.21 -4.13 3.26
CA VAL A 339 -25.26 -4.98 2.67
C VAL A 339 -26.32 -5.34 3.71
N GLU A 340 -25.91 -5.77 4.90
CA GLU A 340 -26.82 -6.16 6.00
C GLU A 340 -27.63 -4.98 6.56
N PHE A 341 -27.03 -3.79 6.59
CA PHE A 341 -27.67 -2.58 7.07
C PHE A 341 -28.75 -2.05 6.11
N PHE A 342 -28.70 -2.46 4.84
CA PHE A 342 -29.63 -2.00 3.84
C PHE A 342 -31.05 -2.53 4.10
N ARG A 343 -31.97 -1.62 4.42
CA ARG A 343 -33.39 -1.95 4.64
C ARG A 343 -34.24 -1.01 3.79
N PRO A 344 -34.75 -1.44 2.63
CA PRO A 344 -35.57 -0.60 1.77
C PRO A 344 -36.95 -0.32 2.38
N CYS A 345 -37.44 0.90 2.23
CA CYS A 345 -38.82 1.23 2.58
C CYS A 345 -39.63 1.56 1.32
N LYS A 346 -40.81 0.94 1.17
CA LYS A 346 -41.71 1.13 0.01
C LYS A 346 -42.26 2.56 -0.12
N PHE A 347 -42.28 3.32 0.98
CA PHE A 347 -42.74 4.71 1.01
C PHE A 347 -41.63 5.72 0.73
N ASP A 348 -40.38 5.27 0.55
CA ASP A 348 -39.26 6.15 0.22
C ASP A 348 -39.29 6.43 -1.29
N SER A 349 -39.42 7.72 -1.66
CA SER A 349 -39.57 8.22 -3.03
C SER A 349 -38.49 7.73 -3.99
N ILE A 350 -37.34 7.35 -3.44
CA ILE A 350 -36.15 6.85 -4.15
C ILE A 350 -36.52 5.71 -5.11
N TRP A 351 -37.44 4.81 -4.74
CA TRP A 351 -37.75 3.62 -5.53
C TRP A 351 -38.77 3.82 -6.65
N LYS A 352 -39.44 4.98 -6.72
CA LYS A 352 -40.52 5.17 -7.70
C LYS A 352 -40.01 5.31 -9.14
N TYR A 353 -38.70 5.57 -9.32
CA TYR A 353 -38.07 5.80 -10.62
C TYR A 353 -36.79 4.99 -10.87
N SER A 354 -36.38 4.09 -9.96
CA SER A 354 -35.09 3.37 -10.05
C SER A 354 -35.10 2.14 -10.96
N ILE A 355 -36.23 1.74 -11.53
CA ILE A 355 -36.34 0.44 -12.23
C ILE A 355 -36.10 0.55 -13.75
N ASP A 356 -36.40 1.66 -14.41
CA ASP A 356 -36.39 1.72 -15.89
C ASP A 356 -35.30 2.60 -16.54
N ASP A 357 -34.86 3.69 -15.90
CA ASP A 357 -33.99 4.65 -16.60
C ASP A 357 -32.53 4.52 -16.16
N GLY A 358 -31.73 3.80 -16.97
CA GLY A 358 -30.27 3.62 -16.83
C GLY A 358 -29.43 4.91 -16.94
N CYS A 359 -30.01 6.07 -16.66
CA CYS A 359 -29.47 7.41 -16.84
C CYS A 359 -29.57 8.19 -15.52
N HIS A 360 -28.71 7.92 -14.55
CA HIS A 360 -28.64 8.78 -13.36
C HIS A 360 -27.70 9.96 -13.58
N ASN A 361 -28.27 11.16 -13.58
CA ASN A 361 -27.55 12.39 -13.32
C ASN A 361 -27.37 12.52 -11.79
N PRO A 362 -26.16 12.34 -11.23
CA PRO A 362 -25.92 12.34 -9.77
C PRO A 362 -26.02 13.73 -9.13
N ALA A 363 -26.44 14.76 -9.88
CA ALA A 363 -26.35 16.15 -9.50
C ALA A 363 -27.58 16.71 -8.75
N TRP A 364 -28.68 15.97 -8.64
CA TRP A 364 -29.89 16.44 -7.97
C TRP A 364 -30.12 15.74 -6.62
N PRO A 365 -30.01 16.47 -5.51
CA PRO A 365 -30.26 15.90 -4.19
C PRO A 365 -31.77 15.80 -3.95
N GLU A 366 -32.32 14.61 -4.09
CA GLU A 366 -33.71 14.37 -3.71
C GLU A 366 -33.92 14.66 -2.22
N PHE A 367 -35.03 15.32 -1.94
CA PHE A 367 -35.47 15.68 -0.60
C PHE A 367 -35.70 14.42 0.23
N VAL A 368 -34.86 14.22 1.25
CA VAL A 368 -35.15 13.19 2.25
C VAL A 368 -35.30 13.83 3.63
N PRO A 369 -36.52 13.76 4.21
CA PRO A 369 -36.73 14.06 5.62
C PRO A 369 -36.08 12.98 6.51
N SER A 370 -35.44 13.42 7.58
CA SER A 370 -34.39 12.71 8.32
C SER A 370 -34.82 11.70 9.38
N SER A 371 -36.12 11.55 9.66
CA SER A 371 -36.56 10.83 10.87
C SER A 371 -37.83 10.04 10.62
N GLY A 372 -37.83 8.77 11.00
CA GLY A 372 -38.95 7.84 10.90
C GLY A 372 -38.49 6.37 10.97
N LYS A 373 -39.24 5.52 11.70
CA LYS A 373 -39.00 4.06 11.72
C LYS A 373 -39.19 3.43 10.33
N GLU A 374 -39.96 4.08 9.47
CA GLU A 374 -40.35 3.63 8.13
C GLU A 374 -39.56 4.35 7.02
N LYS A 375 -38.23 4.34 7.07
CA LYS A 375 -37.39 4.93 6.01
C LYS A 375 -36.23 4.05 5.63
N THR A 376 -35.79 4.15 4.37
CA THR A 376 -34.69 3.33 3.85
C THR A 376 -33.44 3.56 4.67
N ARG A 377 -32.91 2.50 5.27
CA ARG A 377 -31.59 2.49 5.90
C ARG A 377 -30.55 2.18 4.84
N LYS A 378 -29.52 3.02 4.78
CA LYS A 378 -28.41 2.86 3.83
C LYS A 378 -27.12 3.33 4.48
N MET A 379 -26.04 2.67 4.13
CA MET A 379 -24.69 3.00 4.56
C MET A 379 -23.77 3.01 3.35
N ASP A 380 -22.73 3.84 3.37
CA ASP A 380 -21.63 3.76 2.40
C ASP A 380 -20.31 4.01 3.10
N TYR A 381 -19.23 3.52 2.50
CA TYR A 381 -17.92 3.43 3.08
C TYR A 381 -16.86 3.94 2.11
N ILE A 382 -15.85 4.62 2.65
CA ILE A 382 -14.65 4.99 1.91
C ILE A 382 -13.43 5.09 2.84
N ARG A 383 -12.28 4.61 2.37
CA ARG A 383 -11.03 4.59 3.14
C ARG A 383 -9.86 5.18 2.37
N TYR A 384 -9.04 5.93 3.10
CA TYR A 384 -7.75 6.44 2.68
C TYR A 384 -6.69 6.14 3.75
N GLY A 385 -5.97 5.04 3.58
CA GLY A 385 -4.90 4.64 4.49
C GLY A 385 -5.52 4.16 5.80
N GLY A 386 -5.08 4.75 6.92
CA GLY A 386 -5.65 4.50 8.24
C GLY A 386 -6.95 5.28 8.48
N HIS A 387 -7.24 6.30 7.68
CA HIS A 387 -8.41 7.13 7.85
C HIS A 387 -9.57 6.61 7.01
N PHE A 388 -10.77 6.53 7.58
CA PHE A 388 -11.96 6.13 6.85
C PHE A 388 -13.18 6.96 7.24
N LEU A 389 -14.16 6.96 6.36
CA LEU A 389 -15.41 7.67 6.51
C LEU A 389 -16.57 6.76 6.15
N ILE A 390 -17.56 6.70 7.04
CA ILE A 390 -18.80 5.95 6.83
C ILE A 390 -19.95 6.95 6.84
N GLY A 391 -20.72 6.98 5.75
CA GLY A 391 -21.96 7.75 5.66
C GLY A 391 -23.15 6.87 6.04
N ILE A 392 -23.98 7.34 6.97
CA ILE A 392 -25.11 6.60 7.52
C ILE A 392 -26.40 7.40 7.29
N ARG A 393 -27.38 6.71 6.72
CA ARG A 393 -28.76 7.17 6.55
C ARG A 393 -29.62 6.45 7.58
N GLY A 394 -29.84 7.11 8.70
CA GLY A 394 -30.56 6.59 9.85
C GLY A 394 -30.49 7.59 11.00
N PRO A 395 -31.04 7.26 12.16
CA PRO A 395 -30.88 8.06 13.36
C PRO A 395 -29.48 7.83 13.99
N ARG A 396 -29.16 8.58 15.05
CA ARG A 396 -27.81 8.58 15.66
C ARG A 396 -27.48 7.22 16.30
N GLU A 397 -28.49 6.49 16.76
CA GLU A 397 -28.37 5.21 17.44
C GLU A 397 -27.71 4.16 16.53
N ASP A 398 -28.10 4.13 15.25
CA ASP A 398 -27.51 3.23 14.24
C ASP A 398 -25.99 3.49 14.10
N ALA A 399 -25.58 4.77 14.11
CA ALA A 399 -24.16 5.14 14.05
C ALA A 399 -23.37 4.71 15.29
N VAL A 400 -24.00 4.75 16.47
CA VAL A 400 -23.39 4.27 17.72
C VAL A 400 -23.23 2.75 17.71
N GLU A 401 -24.21 2.01 17.17
CA GLU A 401 -24.13 0.55 17.03
C GLU A 401 -23.01 0.15 16.06
N ILE A 402 -22.95 0.78 14.88
CA ILE A 402 -21.90 0.53 13.89
C ILE A 402 -20.51 0.81 14.49
N ARG A 403 -20.38 1.90 15.26
CA ARG A 403 -19.13 2.22 15.96
C ARG A 403 -18.71 1.10 16.91
N LYS A 404 -19.63 0.54 17.71
CA LYS A 404 -19.33 -0.57 18.63
C LYS A 404 -18.82 -1.80 17.88
N LYS A 405 -19.49 -2.19 16.80
CA LYS A 405 -19.06 -3.33 15.96
C LYS A 405 -17.66 -3.14 15.40
N ILE A 406 -17.30 -1.92 14.98
CA ILE A 406 -15.96 -1.60 14.50
C ILE A 406 -14.92 -1.71 15.63
N VAL A 407 -15.22 -1.20 16.83
CA VAL A 407 -14.31 -1.31 17.99
C VAL A 407 -14.06 -2.78 18.35
N GLU A 408 -15.11 -3.59 18.45
CA GLU A 408 -15.03 -5.03 18.73
C GLU A 408 -14.21 -5.78 17.66
N PHE A 409 -14.41 -5.42 16.38
CA PHE A 409 -13.64 -5.99 15.28
C PHE A 409 -12.16 -5.61 15.35
N CYS A 410 -11.85 -4.35 15.64
CA CYS A 410 -10.46 -3.89 15.73
C CYS A 410 -9.71 -4.49 16.92
N GLU A 411 -10.38 -4.69 18.05
CA GLU A 411 -9.78 -5.37 19.21
C GLU A 411 -9.55 -6.87 18.92
N SER A 412 -10.51 -7.55 18.28
CA SER A 412 -10.39 -8.98 17.97
C SER A 412 -9.42 -9.30 16.82
N SER A 413 -9.44 -8.50 15.75
CA SER A 413 -8.67 -8.80 14.52
C SER A 413 -7.29 -8.16 14.50
N PHE A 414 -7.13 -6.97 15.10
CA PHE A 414 -5.85 -6.24 15.08
C PHE A 414 -5.21 -6.14 16.47
N GLY A 415 -5.90 -6.53 17.54
CA GLY A 415 -5.40 -6.39 18.92
C GLY A 415 -5.32 -4.94 19.40
N ILE A 416 -6.04 -4.01 18.75
CA ILE A 416 -5.94 -2.57 19.03
C ILE A 416 -7.24 -2.07 19.65
N ARG A 417 -7.09 -1.39 20.80
CA ARG A 417 -8.20 -0.69 21.47
C ARG A 417 -8.36 0.71 20.88
N LEU A 418 -9.54 0.98 20.33
CA LEU A 418 -9.88 2.27 19.76
C LEU A 418 -10.69 3.09 20.77
N ASP A 419 -10.22 4.30 21.03
CA ASP A 419 -10.95 5.26 21.85
C ASP A 419 -12.07 5.94 21.06
N ASN A 420 -13.05 6.49 21.77
CA ASN A 420 -14.15 7.24 21.18
C ASN A 420 -13.68 8.50 20.40
N SER A 421 -12.49 9.04 20.70
CA SER A 421 -11.89 10.17 19.97
C SER A 421 -11.38 9.78 18.59
N LYS A 422 -11.03 8.51 18.37
CA LYS A 422 -10.60 8.01 17.06
C LYS A 422 -11.78 7.67 16.15
N LEU A 423 -12.98 7.58 16.72
CA LEU A 423 -14.23 7.18 16.05
C LEU A 423 -15.33 8.22 16.33
N GLU A 424 -15.18 9.38 15.71
CA GLU A 424 -16.05 10.54 15.89
C GLU A 424 -17.34 10.41 15.08
N ILE A 425 -18.48 10.69 15.72
CA ILE A 425 -19.81 10.69 15.09
C ILE A 425 -20.30 12.12 14.97
N GLU A 426 -20.40 12.59 13.74
CA GLU A 426 -20.81 13.95 13.41
C GLU A 426 -22.04 13.98 12.51
N HIS A 427 -22.84 15.03 12.67
CA HIS A 427 -23.96 15.29 11.77
C HIS A 427 -23.51 16.21 10.64
N ILE A 428 -23.97 15.97 9.42
CA ILE A 428 -23.61 16.72 8.21
C ILE A 428 -23.84 18.24 8.31
N ALA A 429 -24.72 18.68 9.21
CA ALA A 429 -24.98 20.10 9.45
C ALA A 429 -23.83 20.82 10.18
N ARG A 430 -23.00 20.10 10.96
CA ARG A 430 -21.84 20.69 11.64
C ARG A 430 -20.65 20.91 10.69
N GLY A 431 -20.61 20.15 9.59
CA GLY A 431 -19.48 20.08 8.69
C GLY A 431 -18.46 19.07 9.19
N ILE A 432 -18.18 18.04 8.39
CA ILE A 432 -17.26 16.95 8.73
C ILE A 432 -15.93 17.20 8.05
N GLN A 433 -14.85 17.17 8.81
CA GLN A 433 -13.50 17.33 8.26
C GLN A 433 -12.89 15.97 7.90
N PHE A 434 -12.53 15.79 6.63
CA PHE A 434 -11.92 14.57 6.12
C PHE A 434 -10.97 14.87 4.94
N LEU A 435 -9.70 14.44 5.03
CA LEU A 435 -8.67 14.65 4.01
C LEU A 435 -8.50 16.14 3.65
N ASP A 436 -8.43 16.99 4.66
CA ASP A 436 -8.42 18.46 4.53
C ASP A 436 -9.64 19.12 3.87
N HIS A 437 -10.74 18.38 3.68
CA HIS A 437 -11.99 18.91 3.14
C HIS A 437 -13.10 18.92 4.19
N ILE A 438 -13.94 19.95 4.15
CA ILE A 438 -15.16 20.07 4.93
C ILE A 438 -16.33 19.60 4.07
N ILE A 439 -17.02 18.58 4.56
CA ILE A 439 -18.21 17.96 3.96
C ILE A 439 -19.43 18.47 4.73
N CYS A 440 -20.29 19.24 4.09
CA CYS A 440 -21.49 19.78 4.73
C CYS A 440 -22.70 19.80 3.77
N ARG A 441 -23.89 19.88 4.35
CA ARG A 441 -25.14 20.04 3.59
C ARG A 441 -25.39 21.52 3.37
N ARG A 442 -25.41 21.96 2.12
CA ARG A 442 -25.71 23.35 1.75
C ARG A 442 -27.11 23.45 1.17
N VAL A 443 -27.93 24.31 1.76
CA VAL A 443 -29.23 24.68 1.17
C VAL A 443 -28.96 25.60 -0.01
N ILE A 444 -29.56 25.27 -1.15
CA ILE A 444 -29.54 26.04 -2.38
C ILE A 444 -30.98 26.43 -2.73
N HIS A 445 -31.16 27.57 -3.40
CA HIS A 445 -32.46 28.04 -3.85
C HIS A 445 -32.46 28.11 -5.39
N PRO A 446 -32.48 26.96 -6.08
CA PRO A 446 -32.46 26.94 -7.53
C PRO A 446 -33.76 27.54 -8.08
N THR A 447 -33.65 28.28 -9.18
CA THR A 447 -34.80 28.70 -9.97
C THR A 447 -34.95 27.71 -11.12
N LEU A 448 -35.96 26.84 -11.05
CA LEU A 448 -36.29 25.88 -12.10
C LEU A 448 -37.06 26.62 -13.19
N ARG A 449 -36.63 26.46 -14.45
CA ARG A 449 -37.32 26.99 -15.61
C ARG A 449 -37.71 25.83 -16.50
N TYR A 450 -39.00 25.65 -16.75
CA TYR A 450 -39.50 24.61 -17.63
C TYR A 450 -40.65 25.14 -18.49
N THR A 451 -40.82 24.55 -19.67
CA THR A 451 -41.93 24.86 -20.56
C THR A 451 -43.16 24.08 -20.11
N GLY A 452 -44.20 24.79 -19.67
CA GLY A 452 -45.48 24.18 -19.32
C GLY A 452 -46.23 23.68 -20.56
N SER A 453 -47.30 22.91 -20.33
CA SER A 453 -48.09 22.21 -21.36
C SER A 453 -48.74 23.14 -22.42
N GLY A 454 -48.67 24.46 -22.24
CA GLY A 454 -49.15 25.48 -23.18
C GLY A 454 -48.06 26.35 -23.81
N GLY A 455 -46.78 25.95 -23.75
CA GLY A 455 -45.65 26.72 -24.33
C GLY A 455 -45.16 27.89 -23.47
N ASN A 456 -45.84 28.19 -22.37
CA ASN A 456 -45.40 29.22 -21.42
C ASN A 456 -44.19 28.73 -20.61
N ILE A 457 -43.16 29.57 -20.52
CA ILE A 457 -42.00 29.32 -19.66
C ILE A 457 -42.40 29.63 -18.22
N VAL A 458 -42.51 28.59 -17.39
CA VAL A 458 -42.77 28.70 -15.96
C VAL A 458 -41.43 28.75 -15.24
N SER A 459 -41.26 29.74 -14.36
CA SER A 459 -40.08 29.89 -13.51
C SER A 459 -40.49 29.70 -12.06
N GLU A 460 -40.09 28.59 -11.44
CA GLU A 460 -40.42 28.23 -10.07
C GLU A 460 -39.17 28.30 -9.18
N LYS A 461 -39.28 28.93 -8.00
CA LYS A 461 -38.20 28.92 -7.01
C LYS A 461 -38.32 27.66 -6.16
N GLY A 462 -37.37 26.75 -6.33
CA GLY A 462 -37.23 25.58 -5.48
C GLY A 462 -36.32 25.84 -4.30
N VAL A 463 -36.44 25.00 -3.28
CA VAL A 463 -35.38 24.78 -2.30
C VAL A 463 -34.70 23.47 -2.69
N GLY A 464 -33.39 23.36 -2.53
CA GLY A 464 -32.65 22.13 -2.74
C GLY A 464 -31.55 22.01 -1.68
N THR A 465 -31.02 20.81 -1.47
CA THR A 465 -29.92 20.65 -0.51
C THR A 465 -28.77 19.87 -1.10
N LEU A 466 -27.70 20.54 -1.48
CA LEU A 466 -26.54 19.90 -2.11
C LEU A 466 -25.50 19.46 -1.08
N LEU A 467 -24.79 18.37 -1.35
CA LEU A 467 -23.55 18.04 -0.66
C LEU A 467 -22.45 19.02 -1.11
N SER A 468 -21.98 19.86 -0.19
CA SER A 468 -20.84 20.72 -0.41
C SER A 468 -19.59 20.05 0.15
N VAL A 469 -18.57 19.90 -0.70
CA VAL A 469 -17.24 19.44 -0.30
C VAL A 469 -16.26 20.54 -0.68
N THR A 470 -15.70 21.21 0.33
CA THR A 470 -14.85 22.39 0.18
C THR A 470 -13.54 22.19 0.92
N ALA A 471 -12.43 22.70 0.39
CA ALA A 471 -11.16 22.64 1.11
C ALA A 471 -11.20 23.50 2.37
N SER A 472 -10.62 23.01 3.47
CA SER A 472 -10.53 23.76 4.73
C SER A 472 -9.60 24.96 4.57
N LEU A 473 -10.14 26.17 4.71
CA LEU A 473 -9.36 27.40 4.60
C LEU A 473 -8.19 27.42 5.58
N GLN A 474 -8.41 26.97 6.82
CA GLN A 474 -7.37 26.95 7.85
C GLN A 474 -6.21 26.04 7.46
N GLN A 475 -6.49 24.87 6.90
CA GLN A 475 -5.46 23.93 6.46
C GLN A 475 -4.77 24.41 5.19
N CYS A 476 -5.50 24.99 4.24
CA CYS A 476 -4.92 25.68 3.09
C CYS A 476 -3.91 26.74 3.55
N ILE A 477 -4.28 27.61 4.51
CA ILE A 477 -3.37 28.63 5.07
C ILE A 477 -2.15 28.00 5.71
N ARG A 478 -2.30 26.93 6.51
CA ARG A 478 -1.17 26.21 7.12
C ARG A 478 -0.23 25.64 6.05
N GLN A 479 -0.76 25.01 5.01
CA GLN A 479 0.04 24.46 3.91
C GLN A 479 0.73 25.56 3.11
N PHE A 480 0.05 26.67 2.78
CA PHE A 480 0.65 27.81 2.12
C PHE A 480 1.78 28.44 2.94
N ARG A 481 1.63 28.54 4.27
CA ARG A 481 2.72 28.96 5.17
C ARG A 481 3.88 27.97 5.16
N ARG A 482 3.62 26.66 5.17
CA ARG A 482 4.64 25.60 5.13
C ARG A 482 5.49 25.65 3.87
N ILE A 483 4.90 26.03 2.73
CA ILE A 483 5.57 26.14 1.43
C ILE A 483 6.25 27.53 1.25
N GLU A 484 6.20 28.39 2.28
CA GLU A 484 6.67 29.78 2.25
C GLU A 484 5.98 30.65 1.17
N LEU A 485 4.79 30.24 0.71
CA LEU A 485 3.99 30.95 -0.29
C LEU A 485 3.30 32.19 0.29
N VAL A 486 2.99 32.17 1.59
CA VAL A 486 2.41 33.30 2.33
C VAL A 486 3.43 33.82 3.32
N LYS A 487 3.77 35.12 3.22
CA LYS A 487 4.60 35.83 4.21
C LYS A 487 3.73 36.80 5.00
N GLY A 488 3.63 36.57 6.30
CA GLY A 488 2.84 37.39 7.22
C GLY A 488 1.44 36.80 7.50
N ASP A 489 0.68 37.50 8.34
CA ASP A 489 -0.66 37.10 8.76
C ASP A 489 -1.78 37.56 7.82
N LYS A 490 -1.47 38.38 6.79
CA LYS A 490 -2.43 38.91 5.83
C LYS A 490 -2.55 38.06 4.57
#